data_AF-A0A2S8D8Y8-F1
#
_entry.id   AF-A0A2S8D8Y8-F1
#
_cell.length_a   1.000
_cell.length_b   1.000
_cell.length_c   1.000
_cell.angle_alpha   90.00
_cell.angle_beta   90.00
_cell.angle_gamma   90.00
#
_symmetry.space_group_name_H-M   'P 1'
#
loop_
_entity.id
_entity.type
_entity.pdbx_description
1 polymer ?
#
loop_
_entity_poly.entity_id
_entity_poly.type
_entity_poly.pdbx_seq_one_letter_code
_entity_poly.pdbx_strand_id
1 'polypeptide(L)'
;MFHRLWTLIRKELQSLLREPQTRAILILPVLIQVILFPFAATLEVTNATIAIYDEDNGEHSVELTQRFARASAFTHVLLLKSPQEIRPTIDTQKALLLVRFPADFSRKLDTFQTAPLQLILDGRNSNSAQIAANYLQQIVKNYQQELLEGKPKPNNSELVVRNWYNPNLDYKWFVVPSLIAMITTIGVMIVTSLSVAREREQGTLDQLLVSPLTTWQIFIGKAVPALIVATFQATIVLAIGIWAYQIPFAGSLALFYFTMVIYGLSLVGFGLLISSLCSTQQQAFIGVFVFMMPAILP
;
A
#
# COMPACT_ATOMS: atom_id res chain seq x y z
N MET A 1 -36.22 19.77 -14.57
CA MET A 1 -35.22 19.60 -13.50
C MET A 1 -34.02 18.78 -13.96
N PHE A 2 -34.19 17.54 -14.44
CA PHE A 2 -33.10 16.69 -14.96
C PHE A 2 -32.22 17.35 -16.02
N HIS A 3 -32.81 18.07 -16.99
CA HIS A 3 -32.06 18.78 -18.02
C HIS A 3 -31.07 19.81 -17.45
N ARG A 4 -31.42 20.52 -16.37
CA ARG A 4 -30.53 21.52 -15.75
C ARG A 4 -29.36 20.85 -15.03
N LEU A 5 -29.63 19.78 -14.29
CA LEU A 5 -28.61 18.99 -13.61
C LEU A 5 -27.63 18.36 -14.61
N TRP A 6 -28.15 17.77 -15.68
CA TRP A 6 -27.33 17.19 -16.74
C TRP A 6 -26.43 18.22 -17.42
N THR A 7 -26.94 19.42 -17.69
CA THR A 7 -26.14 20.52 -18.24
C THR A 7 -25.03 20.94 -17.29
N LEU A 8 -25.28 20.99 -15.97
CA LEU A 8 -24.25 21.27 -14.98
C LEU A 8 -23.16 20.19 -14.98
N ILE A 9 -23.55 18.91 -14.94
CA ILE A 9 -22.61 17.78 -14.99
C ILE A 9 -21.74 17.84 -16.25
N ARG A 10 -22.36 18.09 -17.41
CA ARG A 10 -21.64 18.21 -18.69
C ARG A 10 -20.67 19.39 -18.68
N LYS A 11 -21.08 20.54 -18.14
CA LYS A 11 -20.23 21.73 -18.00
C LYS A 11 -19.01 21.43 -17.13
N GLU A 12 -19.21 20.81 -15.98
CA GLU A 12 -18.12 20.43 -15.08
C GLU A 12 -17.15 19.45 -15.75
N LEU A 13 -17.66 18.37 -16.35
CA LEU A 13 -16.81 17.39 -17.05
C LEU A 13 -16.01 18.02 -18.20
N GLN A 14 -16.62 18.94 -18.95
CA GLN A 14 -15.92 19.70 -19.99
C GLN A 14 -14.85 20.64 -19.42
N SER A 15 -15.11 21.30 -18.28
CA SER A 15 -14.15 22.16 -17.62
C SER A 15 -12.90 21.37 -17.20
N LEU A 16 -13.10 20.18 -16.59
CA LEU A 16 -12.01 19.30 -16.17
C LEU A 16 -11.10 18.85 -17.33
N LEU A 17 -11.70 18.52 -18.47
CA LEU A 17 -10.96 18.00 -19.64
C LEU A 17 -10.35 19.11 -20.52
N ARG A 18 -10.96 20.29 -20.55
CA ARG A 18 -10.52 21.39 -21.41
C ARG A 18 -9.40 22.21 -20.77
N GLU A 19 -9.39 22.33 -19.45
CA GLU A 19 -8.36 23.08 -18.74
C GLU A 19 -7.06 22.28 -18.65
N PRO A 20 -5.94 22.78 -19.21
CA PRO A 20 -4.71 22.00 -19.34
C PRO A 20 -4.13 21.60 -17.98
N GLN A 21 -4.23 22.47 -16.97
CA GLN A 21 -3.75 22.19 -15.62
C GLN A 21 -4.53 21.05 -14.96
N THR A 22 -5.86 21.12 -14.98
CA THR A 22 -6.73 20.09 -14.39
C THR A 22 -6.62 18.76 -15.13
N ARG A 23 -6.57 18.80 -16.46
CA ARG A 23 -6.36 17.61 -17.27
C ARG A 23 -5.01 16.96 -16.95
N ALA A 24 -3.94 17.74 -16.83
CA ALA A 24 -2.62 17.21 -16.47
C ALA A 24 -2.65 16.55 -15.09
N ILE A 25 -3.23 17.22 -14.08
CA ILE A 25 -3.34 16.70 -12.72
C ILE A 25 -4.21 15.43 -12.66
N LEU A 26 -5.20 15.28 -13.53
CA LEU A 26 -6.02 14.08 -13.60
C LEU A 26 -5.34 12.91 -14.32
N ILE A 27 -4.67 13.16 -15.44
CA ILE A 27 -4.12 12.09 -16.28
C ILE A 27 -2.74 11.65 -15.80
N LEU A 28 -1.89 12.59 -15.39
CA LEU A 28 -0.49 12.33 -15.08
C LEU A 28 -0.30 11.33 -13.93
N PRO A 29 -1.04 11.40 -12.80
CA PRO A 29 -0.90 10.41 -11.73
C PRO A 29 -1.25 8.99 -12.20
N VAL A 30 -2.27 8.83 -13.06
CA VAL A 30 -2.67 7.53 -13.62
C VAL A 30 -1.53 6.96 -14.46
N LEU A 31 -0.97 7.77 -15.36
CA LEU A 31 0.12 7.35 -16.23
C LEU A 31 1.37 6.98 -15.44
N ILE A 32 1.75 7.82 -14.48
CA ILE A 32 2.90 7.57 -13.60
C ILE A 32 2.67 6.27 -12.82
N GLN A 33 1.48 6.06 -12.25
CA GLN A 33 1.19 4.84 -11.51
C GLN A 33 1.28 3.59 -12.39
N VAL A 34 0.72 3.60 -13.61
CA VAL A 34 0.82 2.46 -14.53
C VAL A 34 2.27 2.18 -14.90
N ILE A 35 3.10 3.20 -15.12
CA ILE A 35 4.52 3.05 -15.46
C ILE A 35 5.35 2.58 -14.26
N LEU A 36 5.08 3.12 -13.07
CA LEU A 36 5.79 2.77 -11.84
C LEU A 36 5.32 1.46 -11.23
N PHE A 37 4.11 1.00 -11.57
CA PHE A 37 3.53 -0.20 -11.00
C PHE A 37 4.41 -1.45 -11.16
N PRO A 38 5.02 -1.76 -12.32
CA PRO A 38 6.02 -2.82 -12.43
C PRO A 38 7.12 -2.75 -11.37
N PHE A 39 7.62 -1.54 -11.07
CA PHE A 39 8.70 -1.32 -10.12
C PHE A 39 8.22 -1.43 -8.67
N ALA A 40 7.01 -0.97 -8.38
CA ALA A 40 6.38 -1.14 -7.07
C ALA A 40 6.02 -2.62 -6.82
N ALA A 41 5.50 -3.32 -7.82
CA ALA A 41 5.21 -4.75 -7.80
C ALA A 41 6.44 -5.61 -7.50
N THR A 42 7.64 -5.16 -7.88
CA THR A 42 8.91 -5.84 -7.58
C THR A 42 9.48 -5.53 -6.19
N LEU A 43 8.78 -4.79 -5.33
CA LEU A 43 9.18 -4.61 -3.92
C LEU A 43 9.04 -5.90 -3.08
N GLU A 44 8.92 -7.07 -3.71
CA GLU A 44 9.37 -8.30 -3.08
C GLU A 44 10.84 -8.14 -2.72
N VAL A 45 11.16 -8.41 -1.46
CA VAL A 45 12.54 -8.42 -0.98
C VAL A 45 13.24 -9.63 -1.60
N THR A 46 13.65 -9.56 -2.86
CA THR A 46 14.33 -10.64 -3.60
C THR A 46 15.85 -10.44 -3.67
N ASN A 47 16.37 -9.42 -2.98
CA ASN A 47 17.78 -9.09 -2.93
C ASN A 47 18.20 -8.53 -1.57
N ALA A 48 17.57 -8.96 -0.47
CA ALA A 48 18.05 -8.53 0.83
C ALA A 48 19.37 -9.22 1.18
N THR A 49 20.24 -8.44 1.83
CA THR A 49 21.36 -8.99 2.56
C THR A 49 20.90 -9.30 3.99
N ILE A 50 21.10 -10.54 4.41
CA ILE A 50 20.89 -10.99 5.79
C ILE A 50 22.25 -11.08 6.49
N ALA A 51 22.36 -10.52 7.69
CA ALA A 51 23.49 -10.76 8.56
C ALA A 51 23.17 -11.87 9.56
N ILE A 52 24.13 -12.73 9.85
CA ILE A 52 23.98 -13.81 10.81
C ILE A 52 25.14 -13.74 11.77
N TYR A 53 24.83 -13.63 13.06
CA TYR A 53 25.79 -13.75 14.14
C TYR A 53 25.49 -15.04 14.91
N ASP A 54 26.38 -16.02 14.76
CA ASP A 54 26.23 -17.33 15.39
C ASP A 54 27.23 -17.50 16.54
N GLU A 55 26.73 -17.50 17.78
CA GLU A 55 27.52 -17.76 18.98
C GLU A 55 27.60 -19.26 19.32
N ASP A 56 26.69 -20.07 18.79
CA ASP A 56 26.51 -21.49 19.12
C ASP A 56 27.40 -22.38 18.26
N ASN A 57 27.48 -22.10 16.96
CA ASN A 57 28.17 -22.92 15.95
C ASN A 57 27.74 -24.40 15.99
N GLY A 58 26.52 -24.68 16.46
CA GLY A 58 25.96 -26.03 16.58
C GLY A 58 25.24 -26.49 15.31
N GLU A 59 24.81 -27.76 15.30
CA GLU A 59 24.15 -28.36 14.13
C GLU A 59 22.88 -27.59 13.72
N HIS A 60 22.04 -27.21 14.69
CA HIS A 60 20.79 -26.51 14.42
C HIS A 60 21.00 -25.07 13.94
N SER A 61 22.00 -24.35 14.44
CA SER A 61 22.30 -22.97 14.01
C SER A 61 22.87 -22.94 12.59
N VAL A 62 23.75 -23.89 12.26
CA VAL A 62 24.32 -24.06 10.91
C VAL A 62 23.25 -24.46 9.91
N GLU A 63 22.35 -25.38 10.26
CA GLU A 63 21.28 -25.80 9.35
C GLU A 63 20.30 -24.67 9.05
N LEU A 64 19.82 -23.93 10.06
CA LEU A 64 18.97 -22.77 9.85
C LEU A 64 19.66 -21.70 9.01
N THR A 65 20.95 -21.45 9.24
CA THR A 65 21.76 -20.55 8.43
C THR A 65 21.78 -20.96 6.96
N GLN A 66 21.92 -22.25 6.65
CA GLN A 66 21.85 -22.75 5.28
C GLN A 66 20.46 -22.60 4.65
N ARG A 67 19.39 -22.84 5.43
CA ARG A 67 18.01 -22.63 4.96
C ARG A 67 17.73 -21.16 4.65
N PHE A 68 18.21 -20.25 5.49
CA PHE A 68 18.13 -18.82 5.23
C PHE A 68 18.91 -18.42 3.98
N ALA A 69 20.11 -18.97 3.78
CA ALA A 69 20.93 -18.71 2.59
C ALA A 69 20.31 -19.22 1.28
N ARG A 70 19.42 -20.22 1.35
CA ARG A 70 18.71 -20.78 0.18
C ARG A 70 17.35 -20.10 -0.08
N ALA A 71 16.88 -19.25 0.82
CA ALA A 71 15.60 -18.58 0.64
C ALA A 71 15.71 -17.53 -0.47
N SER A 72 14.73 -17.50 -1.37
CA SER A 72 14.67 -16.54 -2.49
C SER A 72 14.64 -15.07 -2.05
N ALA A 73 14.36 -14.81 -0.76
CA ALA A 73 14.36 -13.48 -0.21
C ALA A 73 15.78 -12.90 0.03
N PHE A 74 16.79 -13.77 0.20
CA PHE A 74 18.13 -13.39 0.62
C PHE A 74 19.17 -13.79 -0.43
N THR A 75 19.77 -12.79 -1.08
CA THR A 75 20.82 -13.03 -2.10
C THR A 75 22.20 -13.11 -1.49
N HIS A 76 22.42 -12.39 -0.37
CA HIS A 76 23.71 -12.33 0.31
C HIS A 76 23.55 -12.64 1.80
N VAL A 77 24.42 -13.51 2.30
CA VAL A 77 24.51 -13.83 3.72
C VAL A 77 25.85 -13.32 4.25
N LEU A 78 25.80 -12.40 5.21
CA LEU A 78 26.96 -11.87 5.91
C LEU A 78 27.11 -12.58 7.25
N LEU A 79 28.16 -13.38 7.39
CA LEU A 79 28.50 -14.00 8.66
C LEU A 79 29.33 -13.02 9.50
N LEU A 80 28.79 -12.61 10.63
CA LEU A 80 29.47 -11.75 11.59
C LEU A 80 30.29 -12.60 12.56
N LYS A 81 31.49 -12.13 12.90
CA LYS A 81 32.38 -12.86 13.82
C LYS A 81 32.30 -12.34 15.25
N SER A 82 31.79 -11.13 15.42
CA SER A 82 31.80 -10.41 16.69
C SER A 82 30.48 -9.65 16.92
N PRO A 83 30.03 -9.53 18.18
CA PRO A 83 28.84 -8.75 18.52
C PRO A 83 29.05 -7.24 18.28
N GLN A 84 30.31 -6.77 18.24
CA GLN A 84 30.62 -5.38 17.91
C GLN A 84 30.35 -5.05 16.44
N GLU A 85 30.28 -6.05 15.56
CA GLU A 85 29.96 -5.87 14.14
C GLU A 85 28.45 -5.71 13.88
N ILE A 86 27.60 -6.07 14.85
CA ILE A 86 26.12 -6.03 14.72
C ILE A 86 25.64 -4.61 14.40
N ARG A 87 26.01 -3.63 15.23
CA ARG A 87 25.57 -2.22 15.07
C ARG A 87 26.07 -1.61 13.76
N PRO A 88 27.38 -1.62 13.44
CA PRO A 88 27.88 -1.08 12.18
C PRO A 88 27.22 -1.71 10.95
N THR A 89 26.93 -3.01 10.99
CA THR A 89 26.33 -3.73 9.85
C THR A 89 24.93 -3.22 9.51
N ILE A 90 24.12 -2.94 10.54
CA ILE A 90 22.79 -2.34 10.37
C ILE A 90 22.95 -0.85 10.04
N ASP A 91 23.72 -0.09 10.83
CA ASP A 91 23.84 1.37 10.66
C ASP A 91 24.36 1.78 9.27
N THR A 92 25.29 1.00 8.70
CA THR A 92 25.85 1.22 7.37
C THR A 92 25.04 0.60 6.21
N GLN A 93 23.83 0.09 6.48
CA GLN A 93 22.93 -0.51 5.48
C GLN A 93 23.52 -1.74 4.75
N LYS A 94 24.49 -2.43 5.38
CA LYS A 94 25.08 -3.64 4.79
C LYS A 94 24.14 -4.83 4.84
N ALA A 95 23.24 -4.88 5.81
CA ALA A 95 22.19 -5.88 5.92
C ALA A 95 20.84 -5.23 6.26
N LEU A 96 19.77 -5.78 5.71
CA LEU A 96 18.39 -5.35 6.00
C LEU A 96 17.93 -5.85 7.39
N LEU A 97 18.51 -6.96 7.83
CA LEU A 97 18.12 -7.70 9.01
C LEU A 97 19.26 -8.61 9.46
N LEU A 98 19.27 -8.87 10.77
CA LEU A 98 20.31 -9.62 11.44
C LEU A 98 19.69 -10.67 12.35
N VAL A 99 20.13 -11.92 12.17
CA VAL A 99 19.76 -13.04 13.04
C VAL A 99 20.90 -13.28 14.01
N ARG A 100 20.58 -13.41 15.31
CA ARG A 100 21.53 -13.77 16.35
C ARG A 100 21.13 -15.08 17.00
N PHE A 101 22.01 -16.07 16.90
CA PHE A 101 21.92 -17.34 17.61
C PHE A 101 22.70 -17.26 18.92
N PRO A 102 22.05 -17.40 20.09
CA PRO A 102 22.76 -17.45 21.38
C PRO A 102 23.60 -18.72 21.52
N ALA A 103 24.68 -18.68 22.31
CA ALA A 103 25.64 -19.79 22.47
C ALA A 103 25.07 -21.11 23.03
N ASP A 104 23.82 -21.13 23.48
CA ASP A 104 23.14 -22.32 23.99
C ASP A 104 21.94 -22.76 23.14
N PHE A 105 21.86 -22.26 21.90
CA PHE A 105 20.75 -22.49 20.99
C PHE A 105 20.57 -23.96 20.64
N SER A 106 21.59 -24.63 20.08
CA SER A 106 21.46 -26.05 19.70
C SER A 106 21.24 -26.92 20.93
N ARG A 107 21.97 -26.67 22.02
CA ARG A 107 21.82 -27.42 23.28
C ARG A 107 20.39 -27.33 23.85
N LYS A 108 19.74 -26.16 23.76
CA LYS A 108 18.35 -25.99 24.21
C LYS A 108 17.37 -26.74 23.30
N LEU A 109 17.60 -26.74 21.99
CA LEU A 109 16.77 -27.50 21.04
C LEU A 109 16.89 -29.02 21.26
N ASP A 110 18.11 -29.53 21.45
CA ASP A 110 18.37 -30.94 21.75
C ASP A 110 17.69 -31.41 23.05
N THR A 111 17.57 -30.51 24.03
CA THR A 111 16.93 -30.77 25.33
C THR A 111 15.44 -30.44 25.37
N PHE A 112 14.83 -30.15 24.23
CA PHE A 112 13.40 -29.76 24.09
C PHE A 112 13.01 -28.54 24.93
N GLN A 113 13.95 -27.64 25.19
CA GLN A 113 13.71 -26.37 25.85
C GLN A 113 13.46 -25.26 24.83
N THR A 114 12.78 -24.19 25.24
CA THR A 114 12.56 -23.02 24.40
C THR A 114 13.89 -22.32 24.11
N ALA A 115 14.32 -22.34 22.85
CA ALA A 115 15.52 -21.67 22.38
C ALA A 115 15.16 -20.27 21.81
N PRO A 116 15.53 -19.16 22.48
CA PRO A 116 15.25 -17.84 21.96
C PRO A 116 16.14 -17.52 20.76
N LEU A 117 15.54 -17.13 19.64
CA LEU A 117 16.22 -16.59 18.47
C LEU A 117 15.98 -15.08 18.41
N GLN A 118 17.03 -14.28 18.29
CA GLN A 118 16.89 -12.83 18.19
C GLN A 118 16.95 -12.37 16.74
N LEU A 119 15.98 -11.56 16.33
CA LEU A 119 15.95 -10.89 15.04
C LEU A 119 16.03 -9.38 15.24
N ILE A 120 17.00 -8.74 14.59
CA ILE A 120 17.21 -7.29 14.59
C ILE A 120 16.92 -6.77 13.18
N LEU A 121 16.08 -5.74 13.08
CA LEU A 121 15.58 -5.20 11.82
C LEU A 121 16.07 -3.77 11.58
N ASP A 122 16.37 -3.41 10.33
CA ASP A 122 16.63 -2.02 9.96
C ASP A 122 15.31 -1.22 9.89
N GLY A 123 15.08 -0.39 10.90
CA GLY A 123 13.88 0.46 11.01
C GLY A 123 13.79 1.58 9.98
N ARG A 124 14.82 1.85 9.17
CA ARG A 124 14.73 2.83 8.07
C ARG A 124 13.95 2.27 6.88
N ASN A 125 13.90 0.94 6.74
CA ASN A 125 13.13 0.25 5.72
C ASN A 125 12.17 -0.76 6.37
N SER A 126 11.31 -0.25 7.25
CA SER A 126 10.39 -1.05 8.09
C SER A 126 9.56 -2.04 7.30
N ASN A 127 9.03 -1.64 6.13
CA ASN A 127 8.18 -2.52 5.31
C ASN A 127 8.97 -3.74 4.80
N SER A 128 10.12 -3.51 4.16
CA SER A 128 10.97 -4.60 3.66
C SER A 128 11.53 -5.46 4.79
N ALA A 129 11.96 -4.85 5.89
CA ALA A 129 12.49 -5.58 7.04
C ALA A 129 11.41 -6.47 7.69
N GLN A 130 10.16 -6.01 7.75
CA GLN A 130 9.03 -6.77 8.30
C GLN A 130 8.59 -7.91 7.37
N ILE A 131 8.60 -7.70 6.05
CA ILE A 131 8.36 -8.78 5.06
C ILE A 131 9.41 -9.87 5.21
N ALA A 132 10.69 -9.49 5.27
CA ALA A 132 11.77 -10.46 5.39
C ALA A 132 11.85 -11.13 6.78
N ALA A 133 11.41 -10.46 7.84
CA ALA A 133 11.18 -11.08 9.14
C ALA A 133 10.12 -12.19 9.08
N ASN A 134 9.02 -11.98 8.34
CA ASN A 134 8.00 -13.01 8.15
C ASN A 134 8.55 -14.24 7.41
N TYR A 135 9.38 -14.04 6.38
CA TYR A 135 10.06 -15.17 5.70
C TYR A 135 10.93 -15.99 6.67
N LEU A 136 11.72 -15.32 7.52
CA LEU A 136 12.53 -16.02 8.53
C LEU A 136 11.68 -16.77 9.55
N GLN A 137 10.59 -16.16 10.04
CA GLN A 137 9.66 -16.83 10.95
C GLN A 137 9.05 -18.08 10.32
N GLN A 138 8.70 -18.04 9.03
CA GLN A 138 8.16 -19.20 8.32
C GLN A 138 9.20 -20.32 8.19
N ILE A 139 10.45 -19.99 7.88
CA ILE A 139 11.54 -20.99 7.80
C ILE A 139 11.82 -21.62 9.16
N VAL A 140 11.92 -20.81 10.22
CA VAL A 140 12.13 -21.31 11.60
C VAL A 140 10.99 -22.21 12.03
N LYS A 141 9.74 -21.83 11.71
CA LYS A 141 8.57 -22.63 12.03
C LYS A 141 8.55 -23.96 11.30
N ASN A 142 8.86 -23.98 10.00
CA ASN A 142 8.96 -25.24 9.24
C ASN A 142 10.06 -26.13 9.81
N TYR A 143 11.21 -25.56 10.19
CA TYR A 143 12.29 -26.31 10.83
C TYR A 143 11.86 -26.92 12.17
N GLN A 144 11.17 -26.14 12.99
CA GLN A 144 10.61 -26.61 14.26
C GLN A 144 9.60 -27.76 14.05
N GLN A 145 8.78 -27.69 13.00
CA GLN A 145 7.84 -28.76 12.65
C GLN A 145 8.57 -30.07 12.35
N GLU A 146 9.60 -30.03 11.50
CA GLU A 146 10.41 -31.19 11.11
C GLU A 146 11.13 -31.83 12.31
N LEU A 147 11.68 -31.01 13.22
CA LEU A 147 12.34 -31.49 14.45
C LEU A 147 11.38 -32.22 15.42
N LEU A 148 10.09 -31.87 15.36
CA LEU A 148 9.03 -32.41 16.21
C LEU A 148 8.25 -33.55 15.54
N GLU A 149 8.48 -33.85 14.25
CA GLU A 149 7.87 -34.99 13.58
C GLU A 149 8.26 -36.30 14.29
N GLY A 150 7.27 -36.98 14.89
CA GLY A 150 7.47 -38.24 15.61
C GLY A 150 7.72 -38.12 17.12
N LYS A 151 7.71 -36.92 17.72
CA LYS A 151 7.90 -36.71 19.17
C LYS A 151 6.64 -36.10 19.84
N PRO A 152 6.40 -36.33 21.14
CA PRO A 152 5.25 -35.74 21.83
C PRO A 152 5.37 -34.21 21.84
N LYS A 153 4.48 -33.55 21.09
CA LYS A 153 4.42 -32.08 21.03
C LYS A 153 4.06 -31.54 22.42
N PRO A 154 4.82 -30.57 22.99
CA PRO A 154 4.28 -29.72 24.04
C PRO A 154 2.98 -29.12 23.52
N ASN A 155 1.95 -29.03 24.37
CA ASN A 155 0.62 -28.55 24.03
C ASN A 155 0.58 -27.04 23.71
N ASN A 156 1.41 -26.60 22.76
CA ASN A 156 1.34 -25.29 22.15
C ASN A 156 0.51 -25.46 20.89
N SER A 157 -0.73 -24.97 20.95
CA SER A 157 -1.60 -24.84 19.80
C SER A 157 -0.84 -24.17 18.66
N GLU A 158 -0.57 -24.96 17.62
CA GLU A 158 0.27 -24.53 16.51
C GLU A 158 -0.55 -23.61 15.60
N LEU A 159 -0.24 -22.32 15.60
CA LEU A 159 -0.93 -21.35 14.75
C LEU A 159 -0.54 -21.57 13.28
N VAL A 160 -1.26 -22.41 12.54
CA VAL A 160 -1.08 -22.58 11.09
C VAL A 160 -1.71 -21.38 10.35
N VAL A 161 -0.91 -20.34 10.10
CA VAL A 161 -1.32 -19.20 9.30
C VAL A 161 -1.45 -19.64 7.84
N ARG A 162 -2.67 -19.68 7.32
CA ARG A 162 -2.97 -19.88 5.91
C ARG A 162 -3.52 -18.59 5.33
N ASN A 163 -2.89 -18.09 4.28
CA ASN A 163 -3.37 -16.92 3.56
C ASN A 163 -4.38 -17.37 2.50
N TRP A 164 -5.66 -17.07 2.71
CA TRP A 164 -6.74 -17.51 1.82
C TRP A 164 -6.72 -16.80 0.47
N TYR A 165 -6.36 -15.50 0.48
CA TYR A 165 -6.44 -14.64 -0.70
C TYR A 165 -5.11 -14.40 -1.39
N ASN A 166 -3.97 -14.67 -0.76
CA ASN A 166 -2.65 -14.57 -1.38
C ASN A 166 -1.70 -15.65 -0.82
N PRO A 167 -1.83 -16.92 -1.27
CA PRO A 167 -1.04 -18.04 -0.75
C PRO A 167 0.46 -17.86 -0.95
N ASN A 168 0.86 -17.24 -2.05
CA ASN A 168 2.25 -17.01 -2.44
C ASN A 168 2.80 -15.67 -1.93
N LEU A 169 1.99 -14.87 -1.23
CA LEU A 169 2.34 -13.52 -0.77
C LEU A 169 2.87 -12.61 -1.90
N ASP A 170 2.38 -12.79 -3.14
CA ASP A 170 2.76 -11.97 -4.28
C ASP A 170 2.38 -10.51 -4.00
N TYR A 171 3.38 -9.63 -3.97
CA TYR A 171 3.21 -8.24 -3.61
C TYR A 171 2.26 -7.50 -4.57
N LYS A 172 2.17 -7.93 -5.84
CA LYS A 172 1.24 -7.36 -6.84
C LYS A 172 -0.21 -7.39 -6.38
N TRP A 173 -0.61 -8.46 -5.68
CA TRP A 173 -1.99 -8.66 -5.25
C TRP A 173 -2.36 -7.69 -4.12
N PHE A 174 -1.37 -7.16 -3.39
CA PHE A 174 -1.56 -6.12 -2.37
C PHE A 174 -1.51 -4.70 -2.94
N VAL A 175 -0.62 -4.44 -3.92
CA VAL A 175 -0.40 -3.09 -4.45
C VAL A 175 -1.57 -2.63 -5.32
N VAL A 176 -2.15 -3.48 -6.17
CA VAL A 176 -3.21 -3.04 -7.11
C VAL A 176 -4.44 -2.48 -6.41
N PRO A 177 -5.07 -3.17 -5.44
CA PRO A 177 -6.20 -2.61 -4.71
C PRO A 177 -5.84 -1.29 -4.01
N SER A 178 -4.63 -1.19 -3.47
CA SER A 178 -4.12 0.01 -2.81
C SER A 178 -3.99 1.19 -3.77
N LEU A 179 -3.49 0.94 -4.99
CA LEU A 179 -3.40 1.97 -6.03
C LEU A 179 -4.76 2.44 -6.52
N ILE A 180 -5.71 1.52 -6.68
CA ILE A 180 -7.10 1.86 -7.03
C ILE A 180 -7.70 2.77 -5.95
N ALA A 181 -7.52 2.45 -4.67
CA ALA A 181 -7.99 3.31 -3.59
C ALA A 181 -7.30 4.67 -3.64
N MET A 182 -5.96 4.70 -3.77
CA MET A 182 -5.17 5.93 -3.80
C MET A 182 -5.55 6.84 -4.97
N ILE A 183 -5.73 6.30 -6.18
CA ILE A 183 -6.09 7.10 -7.36
C ILE A 183 -7.50 7.65 -7.24
N THR A 184 -8.42 6.88 -6.65
CA THR A 184 -9.78 7.32 -6.35
C THR A 184 -9.76 8.49 -5.37
N THR A 185 -8.96 8.38 -4.31
CA THR A 185 -8.76 9.45 -3.32
C THR A 185 -8.19 10.71 -3.95
N ILE A 186 -7.07 10.60 -4.66
CA ILE A 186 -6.44 11.73 -5.34
C ILE A 186 -7.42 12.37 -6.33
N GLY A 187 -8.03 11.57 -7.19
CA GLY A 187 -8.92 12.03 -8.26
C GLY A 187 -10.16 12.74 -7.72
N VAL A 188 -10.89 12.11 -6.79
CA VAL A 188 -12.11 12.71 -6.24
C VAL A 188 -11.79 13.97 -5.44
N MET A 189 -10.78 13.93 -4.56
CA MET A 189 -10.43 15.06 -3.71
C MET A 189 -10.00 16.27 -4.54
N ILE A 190 -9.11 16.08 -5.52
CA ILE A 190 -8.65 17.18 -6.36
C ILE A 190 -9.81 17.75 -7.17
N VAL A 191 -10.61 16.92 -7.85
CA VAL A 191 -11.70 17.43 -8.69
C VAL A 191 -12.71 18.23 -7.88
N THR A 192 -13.09 17.73 -6.72
CA THR A 192 -14.09 18.38 -5.87
C THR A 192 -13.55 19.60 -5.14
N SER A 193 -12.30 19.56 -4.67
CA SER A 193 -11.65 20.70 -4.02
C SER A 193 -11.31 21.84 -4.99
N LEU A 194 -11.02 21.54 -6.26
CA LEU A 194 -10.78 22.60 -7.24
C LEU A 194 -12.09 23.19 -7.78
N SER A 195 -13.19 22.43 -7.77
CA SER A 195 -14.46 22.85 -8.37
C SER A 195 -15.00 24.17 -7.80
N VAL A 196 -15.21 24.29 -6.48
CA VAL A 196 -15.77 25.54 -5.91
C VAL A 196 -14.69 26.63 -5.80
N ALA A 197 -13.44 26.25 -5.52
CA ALA A 197 -12.32 27.18 -5.47
C ALA A 197 -12.10 27.90 -6.81
N ARG A 198 -12.25 27.19 -7.92
CA ARG A 198 -12.20 27.76 -9.28
C ARG A 198 -13.30 28.76 -9.54
N GLU A 199 -14.54 28.42 -9.19
CA GLU A 199 -15.68 29.32 -9.41
C GLU A 199 -15.53 30.60 -8.57
N ARG A 200 -14.97 30.48 -7.37
CA ARG A 200 -14.65 31.62 -6.50
C ARG A 200 -13.55 32.49 -7.09
N GLU A 201 -12.46 31.87 -7.55
CA GLU A 201 -11.34 32.57 -8.19
C GLU A 201 -11.74 33.26 -9.51
N GLN A 202 -12.66 32.65 -10.26
CA GLN A 202 -13.19 33.21 -11.51
C GLN A 202 -14.36 34.19 -11.29
N GLY A 203 -14.79 34.43 -10.06
CA GLY A 203 -15.93 35.31 -9.73
C GLY A 203 -17.29 34.81 -10.22
N THR A 204 -17.41 33.52 -10.59
CA THR A 204 -18.67 32.91 -11.07
C THR A 204 -19.48 32.25 -9.95
N LEU A 205 -18.95 32.23 -8.72
CA LEU A 205 -19.64 31.67 -7.56
C LEU A 205 -20.98 32.39 -7.29
N ASP A 206 -20.99 33.72 -7.36
CA ASP A 206 -22.22 34.50 -7.13
C ASP A 206 -23.28 34.19 -8.19
N GLN A 207 -22.85 34.00 -9.45
CA GLN A 207 -23.72 33.61 -10.56
C GLN A 207 -24.34 32.22 -10.33
N LEU A 208 -23.58 31.30 -9.74
CA LEU A 208 -24.07 29.97 -9.40
C LEU A 208 -25.07 30.01 -8.23
N LEU A 209 -24.85 30.88 -7.24
CA LEU A 209 -25.75 31.05 -6.09
C LEU A 209 -27.09 31.71 -6.44
N VAL A 210 -27.12 32.59 -7.45
CA VAL A 210 -28.36 33.21 -7.96
C VAL A 210 -29.04 32.38 -9.06
N SER A 211 -28.44 31.26 -9.48
CA SER A 211 -29.03 30.38 -10.47
C SER A 211 -30.27 29.66 -9.90
N PRO A 212 -31.26 29.27 -10.74
CA PRO A 212 -32.46 28.57 -10.28
C PRO A 212 -32.19 27.07 -10.00
N LEU A 213 -31.11 26.79 -9.27
CA LEU A 213 -30.67 25.47 -8.82
C LEU A 213 -30.72 25.42 -7.29
N THR A 214 -31.24 24.32 -6.75
CA THR A 214 -31.21 24.09 -5.29
C THR A 214 -29.80 23.67 -4.84
N THR A 215 -29.44 23.91 -3.58
CA THR A 215 -28.14 23.49 -2.99
C THR A 215 -27.80 22.01 -3.23
N TRP A 216 -28.78 21.11 -3.10
CA TRP A 216 -28.59 19.68 -3.38
C TRP A 216 -28.28 19.37 -4.85
N GLN A 217 -28.87 20.12 -5.78
CA GLN A 217 -28.59 19.96 -7.21
C GLN A 217 -27.17 20.44 -7.56
N ILE A 218 -26.69 21.49 -6.91
CA ILE A 218 -25.29 21.94 -7.05
C ILE A 218 -24.34 20.87 -6.51
N PHE A 219 -24.64 20.32 -5.33
CA PHE A 219 -23.84 19.24 -4.74
C PHE A 219 -23.75 18.03 -5.66
N ILE A 220 -24.90 17.51 -6.13
CA ILE A 220 -24.94 16.36 -7.05
C ILE A 220 -24.22 16.68 -8.36
N GLY A 221 -24.45 17.89 -8.91
CA GLY A 221 -23.83 18.33 -10.16
C GLY A 221 -22.31 18.40 -10.11
N LYS A 222 -21.73 18.62 -8.93
CA LYS A 222 -20.28 18.63 -8.68
C LYS A 222 -19.74 17.26 -8.25
N ALA A 223 -20.54 16.47 -7.55
CA ALA A 223 -20.17 15.11 -7.12
C ALA A 223 -20.06 14.14 -8.30
N VAL A 224 -21.06 14.14 -9.19
CA VAL A 224 -21.15 13.17 -10.29
C VAL A 224 -19.95 13.22 -11.24
N PRO A 225 -19.46 14.39 -11.71
CA PRO A 225 -18.25 14.46 -12.52
C PRO A 225 -17.03 13.83 -11.84
N ALA A 226 -16.82 14.09 -10.56
CA ALA A 226 -15.72 13.52 -9.79
C ALA A 226 -15.81 11.99 -9.70
N LEU A 227 -17.00 11.46 -9.43
CA LEU A 227 -17.25 10.02 -9.37
C LEU A 227 -17.06 9.35 -10.73
N ILE A 228 -17.51 9.97 -11.83
CA ILE A 228 -17.31 9.45 -13.18
C ILE A 228 -15.82 9.34 -13.49
N VAL A 229 -15.06 10.41 -13.24
CA VAL A 229 -13.61 10.44 -13.50
C VAL A 229 -12.89 9.38 -12.66
N ALA A 230 -13.19 9.30 -11.36
CA ALA A 230 -12.55 8.33 -10.48
C ALA A 230 -12.88 6.89 -10.87
N THR A 231 -14.16 6.60 -11.15
CA THR A 231 -14.61 5.27 -11.61
C THR A 231 -13.91 4.86 -12.90
N PHE A 232 -13.79 5.80 -13.85
CA PHE A 232 -13.10 5.56 -15.11
C PHE A 232 -11.60 5.26 -14.88
N GLN A 233 -10.92 6.05 -14.04
CA GLN A 233 -9.51 5.82 -13.69
C GLN A 233 -9.30 4.47 -13.00
N ALA A 234 -10.12 4.12 -12.02
CA ALA A 234 -10.04 2.82 -11.36
C ALA A 234 -10.32 1.66 -12.33
N THR A 235 -11.24 1.84 -13.27
CA THR A 235 -11.51 0.83 -14.31
C THR A 235 -10.27 0.59 -15.16
N ILE A 236 -9.53 1.64 -15.53
CA ILE A 236 -8.27 1.52 -16.27
C ILE A 236 -7.23 0.74 -15.45
N VAL A 237 -7.02 1.13 -14.19
CA VAL A 237 -6.03 0.47 -13.32
C VAL A 237 -6.40 -0.99 -13.06
N LEU A 238 -7.68 -1.27 -12.83
CA LEU A 238 -8.21 -2.61 -12.64
C LEU A 238 -8.03 -3.47 -13.90
N ALA A 239 -8.39 -2.94 -15.08
CA ALA A 239 -8.23 -3.63 -16.35
C ALA A 239 -6.77 -3.99 -16.64
N ILE A 240 -5.86 -3.04 -16.36
CA ILE A 240 -4.41 -3.27 -16.46
C ILE A 240 -3.96 -4.34 -15.46
N GLY A 241 -4.40 -4.28 -14.20
CA GLY A 241 -4.09 -5.27 -13.16
C GLY A 241 -4.52 -6.69 -13.54
N ILE A 242 -5.73 -6.84 -14.09
CA ILE A 242 -6.27 -8.14 -14.49
C ILE A 242 -5.59 -8.65 -15.77
N TRP A 243 -5.52 -7.83 -16.83
CA TRP A 243 -5.08 -8.32 -18.14
C TRP A 243 -3.57 -8.28 -18.35
N ALA A 244 -2.90 -7.23 -17.91
CA ALA A 244 -1.45 -7.11 -18.09
C ALA A 244 -0.67 -7.88 -17.02
N TYR A 245 -1.18 -7.90 -15.78
CA TYR A 245 -0.47 -8.51 -14.64
C TYR A 245 -1.10 -9.83 -14.15
N GLN A 246 -2.16 -10.31 -14.80
CA GLN A 246 -2.80 -11.59 -14.51
C GLN A 246 -3.21 -11.74 -13.03
N ILE A 247 -3.60 -10.63 -12.39
CA ILE A 247 -4.04 -10.65 -11.00
C ILE A 247 -5.46 -11.18 -10.94
N PRO A 248 -5.73 -12.24 -10.15
CA PRO A 248 -7.06 -12.80 -10.06
C PRO A 248 -7.99 -11.83 -9.34
N PHE A 249 -9.05 -11.42 -10.02
CA PHE A 249 -10.15 -10.68 -9.40
C PHE A 249 -11.15 -11.67 -8.80
N ALA A 250 -10.96 -12.00 -7.52
CA ALA A 250 -11.88 -12.85 -6.77
C ALA A 250 -12.99 -11.99 -6.14
N GLY A 251 -14.15 -11.89 -6.78
CA GLY A 251 -15.31 -11.17 -6.23
C GLY A 251 -16.31 -10.68 -7.27
N SER A 252 -17.27 -9.86 -6.81
CA SER A 252 -18.28 -9.24 -7.68
C SER A 252 -17.84 -7.84 -8.11
N LEU A 253 -17.75 -7.62 -9.43
CA LEU A 253 -17.49 -6.29 -9.99
C LEU A 253 -18.55 -5.27 -9.57
N ALA A 254 -19.81 -5.69 -9.44
CA ALA A 254 -20.89 -4.81 -9.00
C ALA A 254 -20.66 -4.33 -7.56
N LEU A 255 -20.23 -5.22 -6.66
CA LEU A 255 -19.93 -4.85 -5.26
C LEU A 255 -18.72 -3.91 -5.18
N PHE A 256 -17.71 -4.15 -6.01
CA PHE A 256 -16.54 -3.29 -6.12
C PHE A 256 -16.94 -1.86 -6.52
N TYR A 257 -17.66 -1.69 -7.63
CA TYR A 257 -18.11 -0.36 -8.07
C TYR A 257 -19.09 0.29 -7.09
N PHE A 258 -19.98 -0.48 -6.46
CA PHE A 258 -20.89 0.04 -5.45
C PHE A 258 -20.14 0.63 -4.25
N THR A 259 -19.18 -0.13 -3.70
CA THR A 259 -18.33 0.32 -2.59
C THR A 259 -17.50 1.53 -3.00
N MET A 260 -17.00 1.54 -4.24
CA MET A 260 -16.23 2.64 -4.79
C MET A 260 -17.07 3.94 -4.88
N VAL A 261 -18.33 3.85 -5.30
CA VAL A 261 -19.24 5.01 -5.35
C VAL A 261 -19.50 5.55 -3.95
N ILE A 262 -19.74 4.67 -2.97
CA ILE A 262 -19.93 5.08 -1.56
C ILE A 262 -18.66 5.76 -1.03
N TYR A 263 -17.49 5.16 -1.25
CA TYR A 263 -16.21 5.73 -0.86
C TYR A 263 -15.97 7.09 -1.50
N GLY A 264 -16.23 7.19 -2.81
CA GLY A 264 -16.14 8.44 -3.55
C GLY A 264 -17.07 9.51 -2.99
N LEU A 265 -18.32 9.19 -2.64
CA LEU A 265 -19.25 10.14 -2.04
C LEU A 265 -18.73 10.70 -0.71
N SER A 266 -18.10 9.88 0.13
CA SER A 266 -17.45 10.36 1.36
C SER A 266 -16.32 11.34 1.05
N LEU A 267 -15.48 11.03 0.07
CA LEU A 267 -14.38 11.90 -0.37
C LEU A 267 -14.89 13.21 -0.99
N VAL A 268 -15.98 13.18 -1.76
CA VAL A 268 -16.63 14.40 -2.28
C VAL A 268 -16.96 15.35 -1.14
N GLY A 269 -17.49 14.84 -0.02
CA GLY A 269 -17.78 15.65 1.16
C GLY A 269 -16.55 16.37 1.70
N PHE A 270 -15.44 15.65 1.89
CA PHE A 270 -14.18 16.26 2.33
C PHE A 270 -13.61 17.24 1.31
N GLY A 271 -13.64 16.90 0.03
CA GLY A 271 -13.09 17.75 -1.01
C GLY A 271 -13.87 19.07 -1.14
N LEU A 272 -15.20 19.04 -1.05
CA LEU A 272 -16.03 20.25 -1.02
C LEU A 272 -15.85 21.06 0.27
N LEU A 273 -15.66 20.41 1.42
CA LEU A 273 -15.32 21.08 2.68
C LEU A 273 -14.03 21.89 2.54
N ILE A 274 -12.96 21.25 2.04
CA ILE A 274 -11.69 21.94 1.77
C ILE A 274 -11.92 23.08 0.78
N SER A 275 -12.67 22.84 -0.30
CA SER A 275 -12.96 23.86 -1.30
C SER A 275 -13.65 25.10 -0.73
N SER A 276 -14.53 24.92 0.26
CA SER A 276 -15.30 26.01 0.87
C SER A 276 -14.43 26.96 1.69
N LEU A 277 -13.32 26.45 2.25
CA LEU A 277 -12.37 27.19 3.06
C LEU A 277 -11.32 27.92 2.21
N CYS A 278 -11.19 27.57 0.93
CA CYS A 278 -10.18 28.13 0.05
C CYS A 278 -10.72 29.30 -0.80
N SER A 279 -9.82 30.24 -1.10
CA SER A 279 -10.09 31.38 -1.98
C SER A 279 -9.53 31.20 -3.39
N THR A 280 -8.51 30.35 -3.57
CA THR A 280 -7.87 30.08 -4.87
C THR A 280 -7.71 28.58 -5.11
N GLN A 281 -7.58 28.18 -6.38
CA GLN A 281 -7.30 26.79 -6.73
C GLN A 281 -5.97 26.28 -6.15
N GLN A 282 -4.95 27.14 -6.04
CA GLN A 282 -3.67 26.78 -5.43
C GLN A 282 -3.82 26.46 -3.93
N GLN A 283 -4.61 27.24 -3.19
CA GLN A 283 -4.91 26.95 -1.79
C GLN A 283 -5.66 25.63 -1.63
N ALA A 284 -6.64 25.38 -2.50
CA ALA A 284 -7.39 24.12 -2.50
C ALA A 284 -6.48 22.93 -2.76
N PHE A 285 -5.57 23.03 -3.73
CA PHE A 285 -4.60 21.98 -4.03
C PHE A 285 -3.69 21.67 -2.83
N ILE A 286 -3.16 22.70 -2.16
CA ILE A 286 -2.34 22.53 -0.95
C ILE A 286 -3.19 21.91 0.17
N GLY A 287 -4.43 22.35 0.34
CA GLY A 287 -5.37 21.79 1.32
C GLY A 287 -5.63 20.30 1.13
N VAL A 288 -5.80 19.86 -0.12
CA VAL A 288 -5.88 18.44 -0.46
C VAL A 288 -4.60 17.72 -0.06
N PHE A 289 -3.42 18.26 -0.41
CA PHE A 289 -2.15 17.62 -0.08
C PHE A 289 -1.95 17.43 1.43
N VAL A 290 -2.32 18.43 2.24
CA VAL A 290 -2.26 18.37 3.71
C VAL A 290 -3.20 17.29 4.26
N PHE A 291 -4.39 17.13 3.70
CA PHE A 291 -5.31 16.05 4.09
C PHE A 291 -4.80 14.67 3.65
N MET A 292 -4.22 14.60 2.45
CA MET A 292 -3.79 13.35 1.85
C MET A 292 -2.57 12.74 2.51
N MET A 293 -1.61 13.54 2.98
CA MET A 293 -0.40 13.04 3.65
C MET A 293 -0.71 12.09 4.81
N PRO A 294 -1.50 12.46 5.85
CA PRO A 294 -1.86 11.54 6.94
C PRO A 294 -2.88 10.47 6.51
N ALA A 295 -3.63 10.68 5.42
CA ALA A 295 -4.59 9.69 4.93
C ALA A 295 -3.93 8.55 4.12
N ILE A 296 -2.76 8.81 3.53
CA ILE A 296 -2.01 7.85 2.70
C ILE A 296 -0.84 7.22 3.47
N LEU A 297 -0.18 7.98 4.34
CA LEU A 297 0.94 7.49 5.14
C LEU A 297 0.40 6.90 6.45
N PRO A 298 0.39 5.57 6.63
CA PRO A 298 0.21 4.97 7.95
C PRO A 298 1.41 5.23 8.86
#